data_AF-A0A925DYJ8-F1
#
_entry.id   AF-A0A925DYJ8-F1
#
_cell.length_a   1.000
_cell.length_b   1.000
_cell.length_c   1.000
_cell.angle_alpha   90.00
_cell.angle_beta   90.00
_cell.angle_gamma   90.00
#
_symmetry.space_group_name_H-M   'P 1'
#
loop_
_entity.id
_entity.type
_entity.pdbx_description
1 polymer ?
#
loop_
_entity_poly.entity_id
_entity_poly.type
_entity_poly.pdbx_seq_one_letter_code
_entity_poly.pdbx_strand_id
1 'polypeptide(L)'
;MFPNTNPANTESWKALQAHYNLFEQVKMKDLFYNDPERFSTFSLELEDILFDYSKNIITQNTLDILIELAQECQLGDAIEAMFNGEKINHTEGRAVLHTALRNFSGKAVMQDNVDVMPAVTAAQEQMKSFCHKLHSGEWKGFSGKNIKYIVNIGIGGSDLGPVMVTEALRPYWVEGMQPYFVSNIDGTHIAETLKKITAEETLFLVASKTFTTQETMTNAHT
;
A
#
# COMPACT_ATOMS: atom_id res chain seq x y z
N MET A 1 9.22 24.22 5.11
CA MET A 1 9.67 23.19 4.15
C MET A 1 10.38 22.15 4.98
N PHE A 2 9.94 20.90 4.89
CA PHE A 2 10.55 19.82 5.68
C PHE A 2 12.03 19.66 5.29
N PRO A 3 12.96 19.47 6.24
CA PRO A 3 14.38 19.41 5.92
C PRO A 3 14.70 18.26 4.96
N ASN A 4 15.57 18.54 3.99
CA ASN A 4 16.10 17.54 3.07
C ASN A 4 17.54 17.21 3.47
N THR A 5 17.68 16.44 4.54
CA THR A 5 18.99 16.03 5.08
C THR A 5 19.52 14.86 4.26
N ASN A 6 20.68 15.03 3.62
CA ASN A 6 21.39 13.90 3.01
C ASN A 6 22.02 13.06 4.14
N PRO A 7 21.61 11.79 4.34
CA PRO A 7 22.12 10.95 5.43
C PRO A 7 23.64 10.80 5.36
N ALA A 8 24.25 10.80 4.17
CA ALA A 8 25.70 10.60 4.02
C ALA A 8 26.56 11.69 4.68
N ASN A 9 25.97 12.84 5.00
CA ASN A 9 26.68 13.98 5.59
C ASN A 9 26.55 14.04 7.13
N THR A 10 25.79 13.15 7.75
CA THR A 10 25.51 13.18 9.18
C THR A 10 26.64 12.51 9.99
N GLU A 11 26.75 12.79 11.29
CA GLU A 11 27.78 12.18 12.13
C GLU A 11 27.47 10.72 12.40
N SER A 12 26.19 10.39 12.61
CA SER A 12 25.70 9.01 12.69
C SER A 12 26.04 8.17 11.45
N TRP A 13 26.06 8.75 10.25
CA TRP A 13 26.49 8.02 9.04
C TRP A 13 27.98 7.71 9.05
N LYS A 14 28.82 8.66 9.50
CA LYS A 14 30.25 8.41 9.68
C LYS A 14 30.49 7.33 10.73
N ALA A 15 29.74 7.37 11.83
CA ALA A 15 29.78 6.34 12.86
C ALA A 15 29.36 4.97 12.32
N LEU A 16 28.31 4.91 11.49
CA LEU A 16 27.86 3.69 10.83
C LEU A 16 28.92 3.14 9.87
N GLN A 17 29.59 4.01 9.11
CA GLN A 17 30.68 3.61 8.21
C GLN A 17 31.90 3.07 8.98
N ALA A 18 32.25 3.69 10.11
CA ALA A 18 33.31 3.20 11.00
C ALA A 18 32.94 1.85 11.62
N HIS A 19 31.69 1.70 12.08
CA HIS A 19 31.15 0.45 12.61
C HIS A 19 31.18 -0.66 11.55
N TYR A 20 30.78 -0.36 10.31
CA TYR A 20 30.86 -1.30 9.18
C TYR A 20 32.28 -1.83 8.97
N ASN A 21 33.31 -0.97 9.00
CA ASN A 21 34.69 -1.39 8.80
C ASN A 21 35.18 -2.40 9.86
N LEU A 22 34.61 -2.34 11.08
CA LEU A 22 34.89 -3.30 12.15
C LEU A 22 34.05 -4.58 12.02
N PHE A 23 32.90 -4.50 11.34
CA PHE A 23 31.90 -5.57 11.22
C PHE A 23 31.88 -6.29 9.88
N GLU A 24 32.65 -5.84 8.88
CA GLU A 24 32.63 -6.37 7.52
C GLU A 24 32.90 -7.88 7.44
N GLN A 25 33.69 -8.42 8.37
CA GLN A 25 34.05 -9.84 8.42
C GLN A 25 33.12 -10.69 9.31
N VAL A 26 32.15 -10.05 9.99
CA VAL A 26 31.22 -10.74 10.89
C VAL A 26 30.24 -11.58 10.09
N LYS A 27 30.03 -12.83 10.52
CA LYS A 27 29.11 -13.77 9.87
C LYS A 27 27.88 -13.97 10.74
N MET A 28 26.72 -14.08 10.10
CA MET A 28 25.43 -14.32 10.76
C MET A 28 25.48 -15.49 11.75
N LYS A 29 26.06 -16.61 11.33
CA LYS A 29 26.15 -17.83 12.14
C LYS A 29 26.92 -17.60 13.45
N ASP A 30 27.93 -16.73 13.43
CA ASP A 30 28.76 -16.45 14.59
C ASP A 30 27.98 -15.55 15.57
N LEU A 31 27.13 -14.65 15.05
CA LEU A 31 26.22 -13.85 15.88
C LEU A 31 25.19 -14.73 16.61
N PHE A 32 24.58 -15.70 15.94
CA PHE A 32 23.68 -16.66 16.61
C PHE A 32 24.40 -17.61 17.56
N TYR A 33 25.62 -18.03 17.21
CA TYR A 33 26.43 -18.90 18.08
C TYR A 33 26.81 -18.19 19.39
N ASN A 34 27.16 -16.90 19.32
CA ASN A 34 27.59 -16.12 20.46
C ASN A 34 26.44 -15.52 21.27
N ASP A 35 25.23 -15.42 20.70
CA ASP A 35 24.03 -14.89 21.35
C ASP A 35 22.86 -15.88 21.20
N PRO A 36 22.67 -16.80 22.15
CA PRO A 36 21.56 -17.76 22.14
C PRO A 36 20.17 -17.09 22.19
N GLU A 37 20.08 -15.88 22.74
CA GLU A 37 18.84 -15.10 22.85
C GLU A 37 18.67 -14.11 21.68
N ARG A 38 19.44 -14.27 20.61
CA ARG A 38 19.40 -13.35 19.46
C ARG A 38 18.01 -13.28 18.82
N PHE A 39 17.34 -14.42 18.68
CA PHE A 39 16.00 -14.44 18.08
C PHE A 39 15.02 -13.63 18.91
N SER A 40 14.98 -13.83 20.23
CA SER A 40 14.08 -13.10 21.14
C SER A 40 14.45 -11.60 21.20
N THR A 41 15.74 -11.27 21.19
CA THR A 41 16.24 -9.88 21.22
C THR A 41 15.91 -9.10 19.93
N PHE A 42 16.05 -9.75 18.77
CA PHE A 42 15.89 -9.13 17.45
C PHE A 42 14.62 -9.62 16.73
N SER A 43 13.53 -9.79 17.50
CA SER A 43 12.20 -9.99 16.97
C SER A 43 11.21 -9.08 17.68
N LEU A 44 10.14 -8.69 16.98
CA LEU A 44 9.00 -7.99 17.55
C LEU A 44 7.74 -8.78 17.25
N GLU A 45 6.84 -8.85 18.21
CA GLU A 45 5.51 -9.40 18.03
C GLU A 45 4.49 -8.26 18.12
N LEU A 46 3.65 -8.13 17.10
CA LEU A 46 2.56 -7.17 17.04
C LEU A 46 1.30 -7.92 16.65
N GLU A 47 0.41 -8.13 17.62
CA GLU A 47 -0.78 -8.97 17.45
C GLU A 47 -0.37 -10.33 16.85
N ASP A 48 -0.91 -10.69 15.69
CA ASP A 48 -0.62 -11.95 15.01
C ASP A 48 0.61 -11.89 14.08
N ILE A 49 1.38 -10.79 14.10
CA ILE A 49 2.53 -10.57 13.22
C ILE A 49 3.84 -10.68 14.01
N LEU A 50 4.64 -11.68 13.65
CA LEU A 50 6.04 -11.79 14.08
C LEU A 50 6.96 -11.13 13.05
N PHE A 51 7.65 -10.07 13.46
CA PHE A 51 8.73 -9.44 12.69
C PHE A 51 10.10 -9.90 13.23
N ASP A 52 10.63 -10.97 12.66
CA ASP A 52 11.98 -11.47 12.95
C ASP A 52 13.01 -10.77 12.04
N TYR A 53 13.84 -9.93 12.65
CA TYR A 53 14.96 -9.26 11.99
C TYR A 53 16.32 -9.73 12.53
N SER A 54 16.35 -10.82 13.30
CA SER A 54 17.54 -11.43 13.90
C SER A 54 18.53 -11.99 12.87
N LYS A 55 18.03 -12.32 11.67
CA LYS A 55 18.82 -12.81 10.53
C LYS A 55 19.42 -11.69 9.68
N ASN A 56 19.73 -10.55 10.30
CA ASN A 56 20.52 -9.45 9.74
C ASN A 56 21.88 -9.35 10.46
N ILE A 57 22.92 -8.85 9.77
CA ILE A 57 24.25 -8.64 10.37
C ILE A 57 24.20 -7.36 11.21
N ILE A 58 23.52 -7.45 12.34
CA ILE A 58 23.25 -6.34 13.25
C ILE A 58 23.51 -6.75 14.70
N THR A 59 23.87 -5.78 15.52
CA THR A 59 23.97 -5.88 16.98
C THR A 59 23.19 -4.75 17.61
N GLN A 60 23.07 -4.72 18.94
CA GLN A 60 22.44 -3.59 19.63
C GLN A 60 23.11 -2.26 19.25
N ASN A 61 24.45 -2.22 19.25
CA ASN A 61 25.22 -1.05 18.81
C ASN A 61 24.89 -0.64 17.35
N THR A 62 24.60 -1.61 16.48
CA THR A 62 24.23 -1.29 15.09
C THR A 62 22.87 -0.61 15.04
N LEU A 63 21.89 -1.10 15.82
CA LEU A 63 20.57 -0.50 15.92
C LEU A 63 20.63 0.90 16.54
N ASP A 64 21.41 1.07 17.60
CA ASP A 64 21.56 2.36 18.28
C ASP A 64 22.06 3.43 17.28
N ILE A 65 23.11 3.13 16.51
CA ILE A 65 23.63 4.03 15.46
C ILE A 65 22.59 4.30 14.35
N LEU A 66 21.82 3.27 13.93
CA LEU A 66 20.77 3.45 12.92
C LEU A 66 19.61 4.30 13.43
N ILE A 67 19.27 4.20 14.71
CA ILE A 67 18.25 5.03 15.37
C ILE A 67 18.76 6.47 15.49
N GLU A 68 20.02 6.69 15.89
CA GLU A 68 20.67 8.00 15.88
C GLU A 68 20.64 8.62 14.48
N LEU A 69 20.91 7.84 13.43
CA LEU A 69 20.80 8.31 12.04
C LEU A 69 19.38 8.74 11.68
N ALA A 70 18.37 7.95 12.07
CA ALA A 70 16.97 8.32 11.86
C ALA A 70 16.59 9.62 12.60
N GLN A 71 17.15 9.84 13.80
CA GLN A 71 16.96 11.06 14.59
C GLN A 71 17.65 12.27 13.95
N GLU A 72 18.92 12.14 13.52
CA GLU A 72 19.66 13.21 12.83
C GLU A 72 19.00 13.60 11.50
N CYS A 73 18.35 12.64 10.83
CA CYS A 73 17.55 12.86 9.63
C CYS A 73 16.11 13.33 9.93
N GLN A 74 15.72 13.51 11.19
CA GLN A 74 14.39 13.97 11.61
C GLN A 74 13.24 13.10 11.08
N LEU A 75 13.44 11.77 11.04
CA LEU A 75 12.44 10.84 10.53
C LEU A 75 11.13 10.88 11.34
N GLY A 76 11.22 11.04 12.66
CA GLY A 76 10.04 11.16 13.53
C GLY A 76 9.19 12.38 13.18
N ASP A 77 9.82 13.54 13.05
CA ASP A 77 9.15 14.78 12.64
C ASP A 77 8.54 14.64 11.23
N ALA A 78 9.17 13.89 10.33
CA ALA A 78 8.68 13.66 8.96
C ALA A 78 7.41 12.80 8.96
N ILE A 79 7.40 11.77 9.82
CA ILE A 79 6.22 10.92 10.04
C ILE A 79 5.10 11.77 10.62
N GLU A 80 5.37 12.58 11.65
CA GLU A 80 4.36 13.46 12.25
C GLU A 80 3.79 14.45 11.22
N ALA A 81 4.65 15.11 10.43
CA ALA A 81 4.24 16.00 9.35
C ALA A 81 3.34 15.30 8.31
N MET A 82 3.65 14.05 7.96
CA MET A 82 2.79 13.23 7.07
C MET A 82 1.40 13.01 7.67
N PHE A 83 1.33 12.59 8.93
CA PHE A 83 0.06 12.31 9.62
C PHE A 83 -0.77 13.58 9.86
N ASN A 84 -0.12 14.73 10.04
CA ASN A 84 -0.77 16.03 10.21
C ASN A 84 -1.17 16.70 8.88
N GLY A 85 -0.96 16.03 7.73
CA GLY A 85 -1.40 16.52 6.43
C GLY A 85 -0.55 17.65 5.85
N GLU A 86 0.69 17.79 6.30
CA GLU A 86 1.63 18.76 5.72
C GLU A 86 2.00 18.37 4.28
N LYS A 87 2.39 19.39 3.49
CA LYS A 87 2.76 19.24 2.08
C LYS A 87 4.19 18.70 1.91
N ILE A 88 4.40 17.45 2.33
CA ILE A 88 5.71 16.79 2.30
C ILE A 88 6.11 16.29 0.90
N ASN A 89 5.15 16.10 -0.01
CA ASN A 89 5.44 15.89 -1.43
C ASN A 89 5.76 17.26 -2.06
N HIS A 90 7.03 17.65 -1.95
CA HIS A 90 7.50 18.99 -2.28
C HIS A 90 7.47 19.29 -3.79
N THR A 91 7.75 18.31 -4.64
CA THR A 91 7.76 18.52 -6.11
C THR A 91 6.38 18.82 -6.66
N GLU A 92 5.33 18.26 -6.06
CA GLU A 92 3.94 18.51 -6.45
C GLU A 92 3.20 19.47 -5.52
N GLY A 93 3.80 19.88 -4.40
CA GLY A 93 3.17 20.73 -3.38
C GLY A 93 1.95 20.08 -2.71
N ARG A 94 2.00 18.77 -2.43
CA ARG A 94 0.84 17.98 -1.95
C ARG A 94 1.06 17.33 -0.60
N ALA A 95 -0.04 17.15 0.14
CA ALA A 95 -0.08 16.29 1.32
C ALA A 95 -0.07 14.80 0.91
N VAL A 96 0.34 13.93 1.83
CA VAL A 96 0.40 12.47 1.62
C VAL A 96 -0.44 11.78 2.70
N LEU A 97 -1.74 11.57 2.43
CA LEU A 97 -2.74 11.19 3.43
C LEU A 97 -3.40 9.83 3.19
N HIS A 98 -2.66 8.85 2.69
CA HIS A 98 -3.19 7.48 2.52
C HIS A 98 -3.58 6.82 3.85
N THR A 99 -2.99 7.26 4.98
CA THR A 99 -3.35 6.83 6.33
C THR A 99 -4.76 7.26 6.74
N ALA A 100 -5.24 8.41 6.26
CA ALA A 100 -6.60 8.89 6.52
C ALA A 100 -7.68 7.92 6.00
N LEU A 101 -7.41 7.24 4.88
CA LEU A 101 -8.32 6.29 4.25
C LEU A 101 -8.61 5.05 5.10
N ARG A 102 -7.78 4.79 6.12
CA ARG A 102 -7.88 3.67 7.07
C ARG A 102 -7.92 4.13 8.53
N ASN A 103 -8.26 5.40 8.76
CA ASN A 103 -8.43 5.94 10.11
C ASN A 103 -9.83 5.64 10.64
N PHE A 104 -9.94 4.61 11.48
CA PHE A 104 -11.19 4.23 12.14
C PHE A 104 -11.34 4.80 13.56
N SER A 105 -10.41 5.66 13.99
CA SER A 105 -10.43 6.21 15.36
C SER A 105 -11.53 7.25 15.60
N GLY A 106 -12.20 7.72 14.54
CA GLY A 106 -13.16 8.82 14.61
C GLY A 106 -12.54 10.21 14.80
N LYS A 107 -11.21 10.31 14.86
CA LYS A 107 -10.49 11.60 14.95
C LYS A 107 -10.40 12.26 13.58
N ALA A 108 -10.52 13.59 13.57
CA ALA A 108 -10.33 14.42 12.39
C ALA A 108 -8.93 14.28 11.81
N VAL A 109 -8.81 14.40 10.48
CA VAL A 109 -7.52 14.51 9.79
C VAL A 109 -7.57 15.75 8.93
N MET A 110 -6.71 16.71 9.24
CA MET A 110 -6.77 18.04 8.63
C MET A 110 -5.90 18.10 7.37
N GLN A 111 -6.44 18.68 6.30
CA GLN A 111 -5.70 19.08 5.11
C GLN A 111 -6.10 20.52 4.77
N ASP A 112 -5.14 21.45 4.75
CA ASP A 112 -5.40 22.88 4.46
C ASP A 112 -6.57 23.45 5.31
N ASN A 113 -6.60 23.11 6.62
CA ASN A 113 -7.64 23.47 7.60
C ASN A 113 -9.04 22.88 7.35
N VAL A 114 -9.16 21.87 6.49
CA VAL A 114 -10.40 21.12 6.26
C VAL A 114 -10.25 19.70 6.77
N ASP A 115 -11.20 19.22 7.57
CA ASP A 115 -11.25 17.80 7.94
C ASP A 115 -11.66 16.96 6.73
N VAL A 116 -10.81 16.01 6.34
CA VAL A 116 -11.06 15.14 5.18
C VAL A 116 -11.90 13.91 5.53
N MET A 117 -12.04 13.58 6.81
CA MET A 117 -12.69 12.35 7.27
C MET A 117 -14.18 12.21 6.86
N PRO A 118 -14.99 13.28 6.80
CA PRO A 118 -16.36 13.18 6.30
C PRO A 118 -16.44 12.68 4.84
N ALA A 119 -15.54 13.15 3.96
CA ALA A 119 -15.51 12.73 2.57
C ALA A 119 -15.04 11.27 2.43
N VAL A 120 -14.04 10.86 3.22
CA VAL A 120 -13.57 9.47 3.29
C VAL A 120 -14.69 8.54 3.73
N THR A 121 -15.37 8.87 4.83
CA THR A 121 -16.49 8.08 5.35
C THR A 121 -17.65 7.99 4.36
N ALA A 122 -17.98 9.09 3.68
CA ALA A 122 -19.03 9.10 2.67
C ALA A 122 -18.71 8.16 1.49
N ALA A 123 -17.47 8.17 0.99
CA ALA A 123 -17.04 7.26 -0.07
C ALA A 123 -17.05 5.79 0.39
N GLN A 124 -16.59 5.50 1.61
CA GLN A 124 -16.63 4.15 2.19
C GLN A 124 -18.07 3.63 2.33
N GLU A 125 -19.00 4.46 2.79
CA GLU A 125 -20.41 4.06 2.92
C GLU A 125 -21.07 3.87 1.56
N GLN A 126 -20.74 4.71 0.58
CA GLN A 126 -21.17 4.50 -0.81
C GLN A 126 -20.67 3.17 -1.36
N MET A 127 -19.39 2.85 -1.17
CA MET A 127 -18.79 1.57 -1.57
C MET A 127 -19.48 0.40 -0.87
N LYS A 128 -19.71 0.49 0.44
CA LYS A 128 -20.38 -0.55 1.22
C LYS A 128 -21.80 -0.80 0.72
N SER A 129 -22.59 0.25 0.49
CA SER A 129 -23.94 0.15 -0.04
C SER A 129 -23.95 -0.48 -1.43
N PHE A 130 -23.04 -0.03 -2.31
CA PHE A 130 -22.90 -0.58 -3.65
C PHE A 130 -22.53 -2.07 -3.65
N CYS A 131 -21.49 -2.45 -2.90
CA CYS A 131 -21.06 -3.84 -2.78
C CYS A 131 -22.16 -4.72 -2.17
N HIS A 132 -22.92 -4.21 -1.19
CA HIS A 132 -24.06 -4.95 -0.64
C HIS A 132 -25.11 -5.26 -1.71
N LYS A 133 -25.52 -4.27 -2.52
CA LYS A 133 -26.47 -4.46 -3.63
C LYS A 133 -25.94 -5.44 -4.68
N LEU A 134 -24.64 -5.38 -4.96
CA LEU A 134 -23.98 -6.27 -5.90
C LEU A 134 -24.02 -7.72 -5.38
N HIS A 135 -23.58 -7.95 -4.15
CA HIS A 135 -23.51 -9.28 -3.54
C HIS A 135 -24.89 -9.89 -3.24
N SER A 136 -25.89 -9.06 -2.89
CA SER A 136 -27.27 -9.52 -2.67
C SER A 136 -28.00 -9.85 -3.98
N GLY A 137 -27.45 -9.43 -5.12
CA GLY A 137 -28.10 -9.51 -6.42
C GLY A 137 -29.24 -8.52 -6.59
N GLU A 138 -29.38 -7.50 -5.73
CA GLU A 138 -30.28 -6.35 -6.00
C GLU A 138 -29.80 -5.57 -7.23
N TRP A 139 -28.48 -5.43 -7.38
CA TRP A 139 -27.89 -4.82 -8.57
C TRP A 139 -27.90 -5.81 -9.74
N LYS A 140 -28.70 -5.48 -10.76
CA LYS A 140 -28.83 -6.29 -11.98
C LYS A 140 -28.10 -5.64 -13.15
N GLY A 141 -27.63 -6.47 -14.08
CA GLY A 141 -27.25 -6.03 -15.41
C GLY A 141 -28.46 -5.57 -16.22
N PHE A 142 -28.22 -5.04 -17.42
CA PHE A 142 -29.27 -4.49 -18.27
C PHE A 142 -30.40 -5.48 -18.58
N SER A 143 -30.10 -6.77 -18.72
CA SER A 143 -31.10 -7.81 -18.98
C SER A 143 -31.82 -8.33 -17.72
N GLY A 144 -31.57 -7.73 -16.56
CA GLY A 144 -32.14 -8.16 -15.28
C GLY A 144 -31.41 -9.33 -14.61
N LYS A 145 -30.33 -9.84 -15.23
CA LYS A 145 -29.47 -10.89 -14.66
C LYS A 145 -28.58 -10.37 -13.54
N ASN A 146 -28.18 -11.24 -12.63
CA ASN A 146 -27.18 -10.92 -11.61
C ASN A 146 -25.82 -10.68 -12.25
N ILE A 147 -25.04 -9.77 -11.67
CA ILE A 147 -23.63 -9.64 -12.02
C ILE A 147 -22.86 -10.84 -11.48
N LYS A 148 -22.04 -11.45 -12.34
CA LYS A 148 -21.12 -12.54 -12.02
C LYS A 148 -19.67 -12.12 -12.24
N TYR A 149 -19.41 -11.28 -13.24
CA TYR A 149 -18.06 -10.91 -13.62
C TYR A 149 -17.80 -9.45 -13.27
N ILE A 150 -16.64 -9.17 -12.69
CA ILE A 150 -16.16 -7.82 -12.42
C ILE A 150 -14.86 -7.63 -13.18
N VAL A 151 -14.79 -6.67 -14.09
CA VAL A 151 -13.58 -6.39 -14.87
C VAL A 151 -13.01 -5.04 -14.41
N ASN A 152 -11.91 -5.06 -13.67
CA ASN A 152 -11.14 -3.86 -13.36
C ASN A 152 -10.28 -3.48 -14.56
N ILE A 153 -10.41 -2.25 -15.03
CA ILE A 153 -9.59 -1.67 -16.09
C ILE A 153 -8.76 -0.56 -15.46
N GLY A 154 -7.46 -0.78 -15.34
CA GLY A 154 -6.54 0.15 -14.67
C GLY A 154 -5.10 -0.33 -14.79
N ILE A 155 -4.13 0.54 -14.62
CA ILE A 155 -2.70 0.18 -14.70
C ILE A 155 -1.95 0.69 -13.46
N GLY A 156 -0.84 0.03 -13.11
CA GLY A 156 0.02 0.43 -12.00
C GLY A 156 -0.71 0.42 -10.66
N GLY A 157 -0.75 1.56 -9.96
CA GLY A 157 -1.43 1.68 -8.66
C GLY A 157 -2.95 1.43 -8.72
N SER A 158 -3.57 1.58 -9.90
CA SER A 158 -4.99 1.28 -10.13
C SER A 158 -5.27 -0.20 -10.44
N ASP A 159 -4.25 -1.06 -10.39
CA ASP A 159 -4.34 -2.49 -10.71
C ASP A 159 -3.62 -3.39 -9.71
N LEU A 160 -2.35 -3.11 -9.41
CA LEU A 160 -1.50 -4.00 -8.61
C LEU A 160 -2.05 -4.25 -7.21
N GLY A 161 -2.57 -3.22 -6.54
CA GLY A 161 -3.21 -3.35 -5.22
C GLY A 161 -4.47 -4.22 -5.27
N PRO A 162 -5.46 -3.88 -6.12
CA PRO A 162 -6.62 -4.73 -6.38
C PRO A 162 -6.31 -6.19 -6.72
N VAL A 163 -5.35 -6.45 -7.62
CA VAL A 163 -4.91 -7.82 -7.97
C VAL A 163 -4.37 -8.54 -6.74
N MET A 164 -3.42 -7.93 -6.03
CA MET A 164 -2.77 -8.55 -4.88
C MET A 164 -3.77 -8.92 -3.77
N VAL A 165 -4.64 -7.98 -3.38
CA VAL A 165 -5.57 -8.21 -2.25
C VAL A 165 -6.66 -9.22 -2.60
N THR A 166 -7.16 -9.20 -3.84
CA THR A 166 -8.20 -10.15 -4.26
C THR A 166 -7.63 -11.57 -4.36
N GLU A 167 -6.41 -11.74 -4.87
CA GLU A 167 -5.73 -13.04 -4.91
C GLU A 167 -5.43 -13.56 -3.50
N ALA A 168 -4.87 -12.72 -2.61
CA ALA A 168 -4.56 -13.10 -1.23
C ALA A 168 -5.80 -13.50 -0.43
N LEU A 169 -6.95 -12.83 -0.67
CA LEU A 169 -8.21 -13.08 0.02
C LEU A 169 -9.19 -13.95 -0.78
N ARG A 170 -8.70 -14.73 -1.77
CA ARG A 170 -9.53 -15.66 -2.56
C ARG A 170 -10.46 -16.57 -1.72
N PRO A 171 -10.04 -17.12 -0.57
CA PRO A 171 -10.93 -17.94 0.26
C PRO A 171 -12.18 -17.21 0.77
N TYR A 172 -12.21 -15.87 0.74
CA TYR A 172 -13.32 -15.03 1.20
C TYR A 172 -14.15 -14.46 0.05
N TRP A 173 -13.93 -14.90 -1.20
CA TRP A 173 -14.71 -14.45 -2.34
C TRP A 173 -16.18 -14.86 -2.21
N VAL A 174 -17.06 -14.02 -2.75
CA VAL A 174 -18.48 -14.35 -2.90
C VAL A 174 -18.61 -15.43 -3.97
N GLU A 175 -19.23 -16.55 -3.61
CA GLU A 175 -19.42 -17.67 -4.54
C GLU A 175 -20.18 -17.24 -5.80
N GLY A 176 -19.67 -17.67 -6.96
CA GLY A 176 -20.25 -17.33 -8.26
C GLY A 176 -19.88 -15.94 -8.79
N MET A 177 -19.09 -15.15 -8.05
CA MET A 177 -18.48 -13.91 -8.54
C MET A 177 -17.02 -14.11 -8.90
N GLN A 178 -16.60 -13.52 -10.03
CA GLN A 178 -15.24 -13.66 -10.54
C GLN A 178 -14.67 -12.31 -11.01
N PRO A 179 -13.61 -11.81 -10.36
CA PRO A 179 -12.89 -10.63 -10.82
C PRO A 179 -11.91 -10.97 -11.95
N TYR A 180 -11.72 -10.00 -12.85
CA TYR A 180 -10.70 -9.96 -13.89
C TYR A 180 -10.03 -8.59 -13.88
N PHE A 181 -8.77 -8.54 -14.29
CA PHE A 181 -7.94 -7.35 -14.24
C PHE A 181 -7.30 -7.11 -15.61
N VAL A 182 -7.63 -5.97 -16.23
CA VAL A 182 -7.15 -5.56 -17.55
C VAL A 182 -6.32 -4.30 -17.37
N SER A 183 -5.00 -4.45 -17.53
CA SER A 183 -4.04 -3.38 -17.29
C SER A 183 -3.16 -3.04 -18.48
N ASN A 184 -2.64 -4.07 -19.15
CA ASN A 184 -1.83 -3.90 -20.36
C ASN A 184 -2.64 -3.27 -21.52
N ILE A 185 -2.03 -2.37 -22.28
CA ILE A 185 -2.60 -1.76 -23.50
C ILE A 185 -2.59 -2.72 -24.70
N ASP A 186 -1.81 -3.79 -24.66
CA ASP A 186 -1.88 -4.87 -25.65
C ASP A 186 -3.31 -5.43 -25.70
N GLY A 187 -3.95 -5.30 -26.87
CA GLY A 187 -5.34 -5.71 -27.10
C GLY A 187 -5.59 -7.19 -26.82
N THR A 188 -4.55 -8.03 -26.78
CA THR A 188 -4.64 -9.42 -26.34
C THR A 188 -5.23 -9.53 -24.94
N HIS A 189 -4.87 -8.63 -24.03
CA HIS A 189 -5.27 -8.74 -22.63
C HIS A 189 -6.79 -8.58 -22.45
N ILE A 190 -7.36 -7.54 -23.07
CA ILE A 190 -8.81 -7.32 -23.05
C ILE A 190 -9.53 -8.39 -23.88
N ALA A 191 -9.01 -8.77 -25.05
CA ALA A 191 -9.62 -9.80 -25.89
C ALA A 191 -9.72 -11.17 -25.17
N GLU A 192 -8.66 -11.61 -24.49
CA GLU A 192 -8.66 -12.86 -23.71
C GLU A 192 -9.56 -12.79 -22.47
N THR A 193 -9.75 -11.59 -21.91
CA THR A 193 -10.69 -11.38 -20.80
C THR A 193 -12.14 -11.45 -21.29
N LEU A 194 -12.46 -10.78 -22.40
CA LEU A 194 -13.80 -10.77 -22.99
C LEU A 194 -14.28 -12.17 -23.41
N LYS A 195 -13.37 -13.08 -23.80
CA LYS A 195 -13.70 -14.48 -24.10
C LYS A 195 -14.23 -15.27 -22.89
N LYS A 196 -14.02 -14.79 -21.66
CA LYS A 196 -14.35 -15.51 -20.42
C LYS A 196 -15.63 -15.00 -19.74
N ILE A 197 -16.25 -13.95 -20.28
CA ILE A 197 -17.35 -13.24 -19.62
C ILE A 197 -18.56 -13.07 -20.54
N THR A 198 -19.71 -12.77 -19.93
CA THR A 198 -20.93 -12.41 -20.65
C THR A 198 -21.28 -10.96 -20.33
N ALA A 199 -21.45 -10.12 -21.36
CA ALA A 199 -21.69 -8.68 -21.18
C ALA A 199 -22.88 -8.36 -20.26
N GLU A 200 -23.99 -9.12 -20.37
CA GLU A 200 -25.18 -8.94 -19.55
C GLU A 200 -24.99 -9.23 -18.05
N GLU A 201 -23.93 -9.97 -17.69
CA GLU A 201 -23.61 -10.39 -16.32
C GLU A 201 -22.30 -9.75 -15.84
N THR A 202 -21.78 -8.73 -16.54
CA THR A 202 -20.48 -8.11 -16.26
C THR A 202 -20.61 -6.67 -15.79
N LEU A 203 -19.88 -6.32 -14.74
CA LEU A 203 -19.61 -4.95 -14.31
C LEU A 203 -18.18 -4.56 -14.70
N PHE A 204 -18.02 -3.45 -15.42
CA PHE A 204 -16.70 -2.87 -15.72
C PHE A 204 -16.39 -1.73 -14.74
N LEU A 205 -15.20 -1.76 -14.14
CA LEU A 205 -14.68 -0.75 -13.23
C LEU A 205 -13.48 -0.05 -13.89
N VAL A 206 -13.65 1.20 -14.32
CA VAL A 206 -12.57 1.98 -14.92
C VAL A 206 -11.83 2.76 -13.83
N ALA A 207 -10.64 2.29 -13.46
CA ALA A 207 -9.82 2.83 -12.39
C ALA A 207 -8.63 3.63 -12.96
N SER A 208 -8.70 4.96 -12.86
CA SER A 208 -7.57 5.85 -13.17
C SER A 208 -7.66 7.12 -12.32
N LYS A 209 -6.56 7.49 -11.65
CA LYS A 209 -6.49 8.71 -10.85
C LYS A 209 -6.66 9.97 -11.70
N THR A 210 -6.11 9.99 -12.91
CA THR A 210 -6.18 11.16 -13.80
C THR A 210 -7.34 11.06 -14.79
N PHE A 211 -7.88 9.86 -15.00
CA PHE A 211 -8.88 9.54 -16.04
C PHE A 211 -8.43 9.88 -17.46
N THR A 212 -7.12 9.96 -17.66
CA THR A 212 -6.45 10.29 -18.92
C THR A 212 -5.32 9.31 -19.27
N THR A 213 -5.10 8.29 -18.42
CA THR A 213 -4.07 7.27 -18.63
C THR A 213 -4.37 6.51 -19.93
N GLN A 214 -3.41 6.52 -20.86
CA GLN A 214 -3.61 6.03 -22.21
C GLN A 214 -4.04 4.56 -22.22
N GLU A 215 -3.33 3.71 -21.48
CA GLU A 215 -3.60 2.28 -21.38
C GLU A 215 -5.00 1.99 -20.82
N THR A 216 -5.37 2.67 -19.73
CA THR A 216 -6.70 2.52 -19.12
C THR A 216 -7.81 2.98 -20.07
N MET A 217 -7.67 4.14 -20.71
CA MET A 217 -8.72 4.70 -21.56
C MET A 217 -8.83 3.96 -22.90
N THR A 218 -7.72 3.51 -23.47
CA THR A 218 -7.75 2.65 -24.66
C THR A 218 -8.51 1.35 -24.37
N ASN A 219 -8.24 0.69 -23.25
CA ASN A 219 -8.98 -0.50 -22.84
C ASN A 219 -10.46 -0.18 -22.51
N ALA A 220 -10.75 0.95 -21.87
CA ALA A 220 -12.13 1.34 -21.54
C ALA A 220 -12.97 1.66 -22.78
N HIS A 221 -12.35 2.05 -23.90
CA HIS A 221 -13.02 2.34 -25.17
C HIS A 221 -13.11 1.13 -26.11
N THR A 222 -12.48 0.00 -25.79
CA THR A 222 -12.51 -1.24 -26.58
C THR A 222 -13.73 -2.07 -26.22
#